data_AF-A0A7U9PZE0-F1
#
_entry.id   AF-A0A7U9PZE0-F1
#
_cell.length_a   1.000
_cell.length_b   1.000
_cell.length_c   1.000
_cell.angle_alpha   90.00
_cell.angle_beta   90.00
_cell.angle_gamma   90.00
#
_symmetry.space_group_name_H-M   'P 1'
#
loop_
_entity.id
_entity.type
_entity.pdbx_description
1 polymer ?
#
loop_
_entity_poly.entity_id
_entity_poly.type
_entity_poly.pdbx_seq_one_letter_code
_entity_poly.pdbx_strand_id
1 'polypeptide(L)'
;MAKKRRPQTKAAAPQIKDGEIPVVGAREPCPCGSGRRYKACHGRSAAHAVTELVQRPFEGLRGECDWVALRELVPAATVELKLKDGLPEGVPSVTLATVLPMAWPALRRDNGAVLLGLQNDTASGDLSRDLADTLRRALAAEPGTPVAAERAAADGPRLQDLLDPDAPFEPQVHSGFEFWVEDAENATGEVAASLERANAAAIPTARLDGLEGAYWCETPRRTTCAG
;
A
#
# COMPACT_ATOMS: atom_id res chain seq x y z
N MET A 1 -13.24 -23.19 45.11
CA MET A 1 -14.28 -22.44 44.34
C MET A 1 -13.87 -22.42 42.87
N ALA A 2 -14.38 -23.34 42.05
CA ALA A 2 -14.06 -23.40 40.62
C ALA A 2 -14.85 -22.33 39.85
N LYS A 3 -14.17 -21.45 39.11
CA LYS A 3 -14.82 -20.46 38.22
C LYS A 3 -15.49 -21.20 37.05
N LYS A 4 -16.81 -21.35 37.09
CA LYS A 4 -17.63 -21.80 35.96
C LYS A 4 -17.54 -20.77 34.83
N ARG A 5 -16.98 -21.15 33.68
CA ARG A 5 -17.00 -20.36 32.43
C ARG A 5 -18.45 -20.24 31.92
N ARG A 6 -18.86 -19.02 31.57
CA ARG A 6 -20.12 -18.74 30.87
C ARG A 6 -20.13 -19.43 29.49
N PRO A 7 -21.26 -20.00 29.04
CA PRO A 7 -21.35 -20.58 27.71
C PRO A 7 -21.32 -19.46 26.66
N GLN A 8 -20.37 -19.55 25.72
CA GLN A 8 -20.39 -18.73 24.50
C GLN A 8 -21.60 -19.14 23.66
N THR A 9 -22.45 -18.17 23.35
CA THR A 9 -23.48 -18.29 22.31
C THR A 9 -22.81 -18.67 21.00
N LYS A 10 -23.15 -19.83 20.45
CA LYS A 10 -22.69 -20.28 19.14
C LYS A 10 -23.21 -19.28 18.10
N ALA A 11 -22.30 -18.56 17.44
CA ALA A 11 -22.63 -17.81 16.24
C ALA A 11 -23.22 -18.76 15.19
N ALA A 12 -24.16 -18.26 14.38
CA ALA A 12 -24.78 -19.03 13.31
C ALA A 12 -23.71 -19.58 12.36
N ALA A 13 -23.84 -20.85 11.96
CA ALA A 13 -22.88 -21.48 11.08
C ALA A 13 -22.91 -20.81 9.69
N PRO A 14 -21.76 -20.43 9.12
CA PRO A 14 -21.69 -19.78 7.82
C PRO A 14 -22.24 -20.74 6.75
N GLN A 15 -23.19 -20.24 5.96
CA GLN A 15 -23.92 -21.03 4.96
C GLN A 15 -23.22 -20.95 3.60
N ILE A 16 -23.20 -22.06 2.87
CA ILE A 16 -22.81 -22.11 1.47
C ILE A 16 -23.84 -21.30 0.66
N LYS A 17 -23.41 -20.33 -0.13
CA LYS A 17 -24.26 -19.58 -1.06
C LYS A 17 -23.79 -19.88 -2.48
N ASP A 18 -24.72 -20.28 -3.35
CA ASP A 18 -24.48 -20.49 -4.78
C ASP A 18 -23.27 -21.39 -5.13
N GLY A 19 -22.98 -22.37 -4.28
CA GLY A 19 -21.83 -23.29 -4.45
C GLY A 19 -20.49 -22.74 -3.95
N GLU A 20 -20.44 -21.47 -3.54
CA GLU A 20 -19.26 -20.88 -2.92
C GLU A 20 -19.20 -21.16 -1.42
N ILE A 21 -18.01 -21.59 -0.99
CA ILE A 21 -17.77 -22.04 0.39
C ILE A 21 -17.23 -20.84 1.17
N PRO A 22 -17.96 -20.35 2.18
CA PRO A 22 -17.56 -19.16 2.91
C PRO A 22 -16.22 -19.35 3.61
N VAL A 23 -15.40 -18.29 3.61
CA VAL A 23 -14.11 -18.28 4.29
C VAL A 23 -14.34 -18.30 5.80
N VAL A 24 -13.74 -19.27 6.48
CA VAL A 24 -13.81 -19.43 7.94
C VAL A 24 -12.40 -19.55 8.53
N GLY A 25 -12.28 -19.56 9.85
CA GLY A 25 -10.99 -19.66 10.53
C GLY A 25 -10.21 -20.92 10.10
N ALA A 26 -8.89 -20.80 9.93
CA ALA A 26 -8.05 -21.88 9.39
C ALA A 26 -8.15 -23.23 10.14
N ARG A 27 -8.46 -23.18 11.44
CA ARG A 27 -8.63 -24.36 12.32
C ARG A 27 -10.09 -24.80 12.46
N GLU A 28 -11.04 -24.05 11.94
CA GLU A 28 -12.47 -24.35 12.01
C GLU A 28 -12.85 -25.46 11.02
N PRO A 29 -13.96 -26.19 11.25
CA PRO A 29 -14.47 -27.16 10.29
C PRO A 29 -14.80 -26.48 8.95
N CYS A 30 -14.43 -27.12 7.84
CA CYS A 30 -14.73 -26.57 6.52
C CYS A 30 -16.25 -26.60 6.26
N PRO A 31 -16.88 -25.48 5.84
CA PRO A 31 -18.33 -25.42 5.61
C PRO A 31 -18.85 -26.36 4.51
N CYS A 32 -17.97 -26.91 3.67
CA CYS A 32 -18.28 -27.88 2.62
C CYS A 32 -18.83 -29.25 3.09
N GLY A 33 -18.88 -29.49 4.40
CA GLY A 33 -19.34 -30.78 4.96
C GLY A 33 -18.31 -31.92 4.89
N SER A 34 -17.09 -31.69 4.40
CA SER A 34 -16.06 -32.75 4.28
C SER A 34 -15.51 -33.29 5.61
N GLY A 35 -15.86 -32.70 6.75
CA GLY A 35 -15.32 -33.03 8.07
C GLY A 35 -13.84 -32.63 8.26
N ARG A 36 -13.18 -32.09 7.23
CA ARG A 36 -11.80 -31.59 7.30
C ARG A 36 -11.76 -30.17 7.87
N ARG A 37 -10.63 -29.78 8.48
CA ARG A 37 -10.36 -28.38 8.84
C ARG A 37 -10.29 -27.52 7.58
N TYR A 38 -10.72 -26.26 7.66
CA TYR A 38 -10.78 -25.34 6.52
C TYR A 38 -9.45 -25.26 5.77
N LYS A 39 -8.32 -25.03 6.46
CA LYS A 39 -6.97 -24.98 5.84
C LYS A 39 -6.62 -26.25 5.03
N ALA A 40 -7.08 -27.41 5.47
CA ALA A 40 -6.81 -28.69 4.81
C ALA A 40 -7.86 -29.05 3.73
N CYS A 41 -8.74 -28.13 3.39
CA CYS A 41 -9.77 -28.30 2.37
C CYS A 41 -9.76 -27.07 1.47
N HIS A 42 -10.80 -26.24 1.49
CA HIS A 42 -10.93 -25.03 0.65
C HIS A 42 -10.02 -23.88 1.09
N GLY A 43 -9.53 -23.90 2.33
CA GLY A 43 -8.50 -22.98 2.81
C GLY A 43 -7.12 -23.20 2.20
N ARG A 44 -6.93 -24.24 1.36
CA ARG A 44 -5.70 -24.44 0.59
C ARG A 44 -5.66 -23.55 -0.65
N SER A 45 -6.71 -23.52 -1.47
CA SER A 45 -6.79 -22.61 -2.62
C SER A 45 -6.74 -21.15 -2.15
N ALA A 46 -7.49 -20.84 -1.08
CA ALA A 46 -7.44 -19.55 -0.41
C ALA A 46 -6.13 -19.24 0.33
N ALA A 47 -5.17 -20.19 0.42
CA ALA A 47 -3.80 -19.98 0.91
C ALA A 47 -2.75 -20.05 -0.21
N HIS A 48 -3.04 -20.71 -1.33
CA HIS A 48 -2.17 -20.76 -2.51
C HIS A 48 -2.28 -19.49 -3.34
N ALA A 49 -3.49 -18.95 -3.53
CA ALA A 49 -3.68 -17.62 -4.12
C ALA A 49 -3.00 -16.50 -3.30
N VAL A 50 -2.62 -16.78 -2.05
CA VAL A 50 -1.89 -15.88 -1.13
C VAL A 50 -0.38 -15.93 -1.34
N THR A 51 0.13 -17.01 -1.92
CA THR A 51 1.57 -17.30 -1.99
C THR A 51 2.12 -17.16 -3.40
N GLU A 52 1.26 -17.00 -4.42
CA GLU A 52 1.73 -16.75 -5.78
C GLU A 52 2.26 -15.32 -5.88
N LEU A 53 3.58 -15.21 -5.74
CA LEU A 53 4.31 -13.97 -5.87
C LEU A 53 4.29 -13.53 -7.33
N VAL A 54 3.57 -12.44 -7.61
CA VAL A 54 3.54 -11.81 -8.92
C VAL A 54 4.89 -11.13 -9.15
N GLN A 55 5.64 -11.65 -10.11
CA GLN A 55 7.02 -11.22 -10.37
C GLN A 55 7.11 -9.81 -10.95
N ARG A 56 6.12 -9.39 -11.74
CA ARG A 56 6.06 -8.06 -12.38
C ARG A 56 4.75 -7.35 -11.99
N PRO A 57 4.63 -6.87 -10.75
CA PRO A 57 3.39 -6.27 -10.27
C PRO A 57 2.98 -5.05 -11.11
N PHE A 58 3.95 -4.29 -11.64
CA PHE A 58 3.70 -3.07 -12.40
C PHE A 58 3.60 -3.28 -13.92
N GLU A 59 3.63 -4.53 -14.41
CA GLU A 59 3.49 -4.81 -15.84
C GLU A 59 2.25 -4.14 -16.43
N GLY A 60 2.43 -3.42 -17.54
CA GLY A 60 1.36 -2.71 -18.25
C GLY A 60 1.06 -1.31 -17.72
N LEU A 61 1.68 -0.88 -16.61
CA LEU A 61 1.67 0.53 -16.23
C LEU A 61 2.70 1.31 -17.07
N ARG A 62 2.34 2.55 -17.43
CA ARG A 62 3.29 3.49 -18.01
C ARG A 62 4.40 3.79 -17.01
N GLY A 63 5.65 3.83 -17.47
CA GLY A 63 6.79 4.08 -16.59
C GLY A 63 7.13 2.90 -15.68
N GLU A 64 6.94 1.64 -16.11
CA GLU A 64 7.15 0.45 -15.26
C GLU A 64 8.51 0.47 -14.54
N CYS A 65 9.58 0.88 -15.24
CA CYS A 65 10.90 1.01 -14.63
C CYS A 65 10.96 2.09 -13.54
N ASP A 66 10.25 3.19 -13.72
CA ASP A 66 10.12 4.23 -12.69
C ASP A 66 9.33 3.70 -11.47
N TRP A 67 8.25 2.92 -11.65
CA TRP A 67 7.57 2.27 -10.52
C TRP A 67 8.52 1.39 -9.69
N VAL A 68 9.33 0.58 -10.36
CA VAL A 68 10.33 -0.27 -9.69
C VAL A 68 11.38 0.57 -8.98
N ALA A 69 11.93 1.60 -9.63
CA ALA A 69 12.94 2.47 -9.04
C ALA A 69 12.38 3.23 -7.82
N LEU A 70 11.16 3.77 -7.92
CA LEU A 70 10.48 4.43 -6.81
C LEU A 70 10.17 3.47 -5.67
N ARG A 71 9.89 2.20 -5.96
CA ARG A 71 9.59 1.18 -4.94
C ARG A 71 10.85 0.72 -4.21
N GLU A 72 11.98 0.58 -4.89
CA GLU A 72 13.14 -0.14 -4.34
C GLU A 72 14.33 0.77 -4.02
N LEU A 73 14.43 1.96 -4.62
CA LEU A 73 15.66 2.77 -4.58
C LEU A 73 15.44 4.22 -4.14
N VAL A 74 14.40 4.89 -4.67
CA VAL A 74 14.24 6.34 -4.49
C VAL A 74 13.56 6.63 -3.14
N PRO A 75 14.22 7.32 -2.19
CA PRO A 75 13.67 7.47 -0.85
C PRO A 75 12.54 8.50 -0.78
N ALA A 76 12.65 9.60 -1.52
CA ALA A 76 11.74 10.74 -1.44
C ALA A 76 11.35 11.20 -2.85
N ALA A 77 10.19 10.76 -3.32
CA ALA A 77 9.63 11.20 -4.59
C ALA A 77 8.11 11.14 -4.60
N THR A 78 7.50 11.94 -5.46
CA THR A 78 6.06 11.93 -5.71
C THR A 78 5.74 11.79 -7.20
N VAL A 79 4.56 11.26 -7.50
CA VAL A 79 4.00 11.23 -8.86
C VAL A 79 2.53 11.59 -8.78
N GLU A 80 2.07 12.54 -9.59
CA GLU A 80 0.63 12.78 -9.72
C GLU A 80 -0.01 11.62 -10.49
N LEU A 81 -1.08 11.03 -9.94
CA LEU A 81 -1.79 9.92 -10.58
C LEU A 81 -3.10 10.42 -11.17
N LYS A 82 -3.37 10.04 -12.42
CA LYS A 82 -4.69 10.25 -13.04
C LYS A 82 -5.49 8.96 -12.97
N LEU A 83 -6.69 9.05 -12.42
CA LEU A 83 -7.63 7.94 -12.38
C LEU A 83 -8.38 7.86 -13.70
N LYS A 84 -8.57 6.63 -14.19
CA LYS A 84 -9.25 6.32 -15.45
C LYS A 84 -10.67 6.90 -15.50
N ASP A 85 -11.41 6.81 -14.40
CA ASP A 85 -12.81 7.24 -14.30
C ASP A 85 -12.95 8.67 -13.74
N GLY A 86 -11.84 9.41 -13.65
CA GLY A 86 -11.80 10.72 -13.00
C GLY A 86 -11.76 10.65 -11.47
N LEU A 87 -11.64 11.82 -10.84
CA LEU A 87 -11.62 11.93 -9.38
C LEU A 87 -13.05 11.94 -8.83
N PRO A 88 -13.34 11.19 -7.76
CA PRO A 88 -14.64 11.24 -7.11
C PRO A 88 -14.84 12.58 -6.39
N GLU A 89 -16.10 12.89 -6.09
CA GLU A 89 -16.45 14.13 -5.38
C GLU A 89 -15.67 14.26 -4.06
N GLY A 90 -15.17 15.46 -3.79
CA GLY A 90 -14.38 15.76 -2.59
C GLY A 90 -12.92 15.27 -2.63
N VAL A 91 -12.47 14.64 -3.72
CA VAL A 91 -11.03 14.35 -3.95
C VAL A 91 -10.47 15.34 -4.98
N PRO A 92 -9.64 16.31 -4.59
CA PRO A 92 -9.02 17.26 -5.51
C PRO A 92 -7.82 16.66 -6.25
N SER A 93 -7.13 15.66 -5.67
CA SER A 93 -5.95 15.03 -6.29
C SER A 93 -5.62 13.66 -5.68
N VAL A 94 -4.89 12.86 -6.45
CA VAL A 94 -4.23 11.62 -6.00
C VAL A 94 -2.75 11.72 -6.33
N THR A 95 -1.91 11.58 -5.31
CA THR A 95 -0.45 11.63 -5.46
C THR A 95 0.16 10.37 -4.89
N LEU A 96 0.92 9.65 -5.71
CA LEU A 96 1.83 8.62 -5.24
C LEU A 96 2.98 9.29 -4.50
N ALA A 97 3.38 8.73 -3.37
CA ALA A 97 4.60 9.06 -2.66
C ALA A 97 5.40 7.78 -2.40
N THR A 98 6.73 7.88 -2.42
CA THR A 98 7.60 6.74 -2.07
C THR A 98 7.30 6.26 -0.65
N VAL A 99 7.32 7.16 0.34
CA VAL A 99 7.02 6.89 1.75
C VAL A 99 6.11 7.96 2.31
N LEU A 100 5.20 7.57 3.20
CA LEU A 100 4.35 8.47 3.99
C LEU A 100 4.79 8.48 5.46
N PRO A 101 4.43 9.52 6.25
CA PRO A 101 4.68 9.53 7.68
C PRO A 101 4.17 8.24 8.32
N MET A 102 4.94 7.73 9.29
CA MET A 102 4.62 6.49 10.01
C MET A 102 4.46 5.25 9.11
N ALA A 103 4.94 5.29 7.86
CA ALA A 103 4.75 4.25 6.86
C ALA A 103 3.25 3.89 6.66
N TRP A 104 2.39 4.91 6.60
CA TRP A 104 1.00 4.68 6.22
C TRP A 104 0.89 4.24 4.75
N PRO A 105 0.05 3.23 4.45
CA PRO A 105 -0.29 2.86 3.07
C PRO A 105 -0.92 3.98 2.26
N ALA A 106 -1.80 4.77 2.88
CA ALA A 106 -2.33 5.98 2.27
C ALA A 106 -2.79 6.97 3.35
N LEU A 107 -2.95 8.21 2.96
CA LEU A 107 -3.49 9.28 3.79
C LEU A 107 -4.49 10.10 2.98
N ARG A 108 -5.71 10.22 3.50
CA ARG A 108 -6.65 11.25 3.06
C ARG A 108 -6.39 12.51 3.87
N ARG A 109 -5.90 13.56 3.23
CA ARG A 109 -5.59 14.84 3.89
C ARG A 109 -6.86 15.61 4.27
N ASP A 110 -6.70 16.60 5.15
CA ASP A 110 -7.80 17.47 5.59
C ASP A 110 -8.43 18.27 4.44
N ASN A 111 -7.62 18.64 3.43
CA ASN A 111 -8.09 19.28 2.20
C ASN A 111 -8.76 18.31 1.21
N GLY A 112 -8.85 17.02 1.55
CA GLY A 112 -9.41 15.97 0.70
C GLY A 112 -8.43 15.34 -0.30
N ALA A 113 -7.19 15.81 -0.45
CA ALA A 113 -6.21 15.17 -1.31
C ALA A 113 -5.83 13.77 -0.81
N VAL A 114 -5.55 12.85 -1.72
CA VAL A 114 -5.09 11.49 -1.39
C VAL A 114 -3.59 11.37 -1.64
N LEU A 115 -2.88 10.89 -0.63
CA LEU A 115 -1.52 10.37 -0.79
C LEU A 115 -1.54 8.85 -0.75
N LEU A 116 -0.88 8.18 -1.70
CA LEU A 116 -0.71 6.73 -1.74
C LEU A 116 0.78 6.40 -1.53
N GLY A 117 1.12 5.64 -0.49
CA GLY A 117 2.49 5.24 -0.16
C GLY A 117 2.93 3.98 -0.93
N LEU A 118 4.02 4.07 -1.67
CA LEU A 118 4.52 2.98 -2.51
C LEU A 118 5.37 1.96 -1.75
N GLN A 119 6.26 2.42 -0.86
CA GLN A 119 7.23 1.59 -0.13
C GLN A 119 6.65 1.04 1.17
N ASN A 120 5.53 0.32 1.04
CA ASN A 120 4.88 -0.39 2.14
C ASN A 120 5.07 -1.91 2.00
N ASP A 121 5.05 -2.61 3.13
CA ASP A 121 5.03 -4.08 3.12
C ASP A 121 3.80 -4.58 2.35
N THR A 122 4.00 -5.61 1.53
CA THR A 122 2.91 -6.19 0.73
C THR A 122 2.10 -7.14 1.61
N ALA A 123 0.79 -6.93 1.67
CA ALA A 123 -0.11 -7.82 2.42
C ALA A 123 -0.47 -9.08 1.60
N SER A 124 -0.19 -9.06 0.30
CA SER A 124 -0.32 -10.17 -0.64
C SER A 124 0.94 -10.37 -1.49
N GLY A 125 0.90 -11.33 -2.42
CA GLY A 125 1.94 -11.54 -3.44
C GLY A 125 1.83 -10.62 -4.66
N ASP A 126 0.82 -9.74 -4.73
CA ASP A 126 0.57 -8.82 -5.86
C ASP A 126 0.49 -7.38 -5.37
N LEU A 127 1.64 -6.68 -5.34
CA LEU A 127 1.72 -5.29 -4.87
C LEU A 127 0.77 -4.35 -5.64
N SER A 128 0.54 -4.59 -6.93
CA SER A 128 -0.39 -3.75 -7.70
C SER A 128 -1.83 -3.85 -7.17
N ARG A 129 -2.25 -5.05 -6.77
CA ARG A 129 -3.56 -5.29 -6.16
C ARG A 129 -3.67 -4.66 -4.77
N ASP A 130 -2.62 -4.76 -3.97
CA ASP A 130 -2.57 -4.14 -2.64
C ASP A 130 -2.66 -2.61 -2.73
N LEU A 131 -1.97 -2.00 -3.69
CA LEU A 131 -2.05 -0.57 -3.97
C LEU A 131 -3.43 -0.16 -4.48
N ALA A 132 -4.04 -0.95 -5.37
CA ALA A 132 -5.38 -0.69 -5.89
C ALA A 132 -6.45 -0.70 -4.79
N ASP A 133 -6.40 -1.70 -3.90
CA ASP A 133 -7.30 -1.77 -2.75
C ASP A 133 -7.10 -0.58 -1.81
N THR A 134 -5.85 -0.28 -1.47
CA THR A 134 -5.50 0.86 -0.61
C THR A 134 -5.95 2.19 -1.20
N LEU A 135 -5.76 2.40 -2.50
CA LEU A 135 -6.21 3.59 -3.20
C LEU A 135 -7.75 3.73 -3.13
N ARG A 136 -8.49 2.65 -3.40
CA ARG A 136 -9.96 2.66 -3.29
C ARG A 136 -10.44 3.00 -1.89
N ARG A 137 -9.79 2.45 -0.85
CA ARG A 137 -10.09 2.79 0.55
C ARG A 137 -9.78 4.25 0.87
N ALA A 138 -8.67 4.79 0.36
CA ALA A 138 -8.31 6.20 0.56
C ALA A 138 -9.28 7.17 -0.14
N LEU A 139 -9.75 6.82 -1.34
CA LEU A 139 -10.76 7.61 -2.06
C LEU A 139 -12.10 7.66 -1.33
N ALA A 140 -12.44 6.61 -0.58
CA ALA A 140 -13.67 6.51 0.22
C ALA A 140 -13.50 6.98 1.68
N ALA A 141 -12.28 7.27 2.12
CA ALA A 141 -12.02 7.73 3.48
C ALA A 141 -12.40 9.20 3.66
N GLU A 142 -12.77 9.57 4.89
CA GLU A 142 -13.02 10.96 5.26
C GLU A 142 -11.72 11.78 5.27
N PRO A 143 -11.77 13.09 4.94
CA PRO A 143 -10.64 13.99 5.12
C PRO A 143 -9.99 13.91 6.51
N GLY A 144 -8.66 13.92 6.53
CA GLY A 144 -7.84 13.80 7.75
C GLY A 144 -7.59 12.35 8.22
N THR A 145 -8.00 11.35 7.44
CA THR A 145 -7.96 9.94 7.85
C THR A 145 -6.78 9.18 7.23
N PRO A 146 -5.87 8.59 8.03
CA PRO A 146 -4.89 7.63 7.53
C PRO A 146 -5.56 6.29 7.21
N VAL A 147 -5.08 5.62 6.17
CA VAL A 147 -5.56 4.29 5.75
C VAL A 147 -4.61 3.23 6.29
N ALA A 148 -5.14 2.28 7.06
CA ALA A 148 -4.34 1.20 7.63
C ALA A 148 -3.95 0.14 6.60
N ALA A 149 -2.87 -0.59 6.89
CA ALA A 149 -2.46 -1.74 6.11
C ALA A 149 -3.49 -2.87 6.27
N GLU A 150 -4.05 -3.31 5.16
CA GLU A 150 -5.01 -4.38 5.11
C GLU A 150 -4.72 -5.27 3.91
N ARG A 151 -5.24 -6.49 3.97
CA ARG A 151 -5.07 -7.46 2.91
C ARG A 151 -6.14 -7.25 1.84
N ALA A 152 -5.72 -7.02 0.61
CA ALA A 152 -6.63 -6.95 -0.52
C ALA A 152 -7.37 -8.27 -0.77
N ALA A 153 -8.61 -8.17 -1.25
CA ALA A 153 -9.36 -9.33 -1.73
C ALA A 153 -8.65 -9.95 -2.95
N ALA A 154 -8.59 -11.28 -3.02
CA ALA A 154 -7.84 -11.99 -4.05
C ALA A 154 -8.34 -11.71 -5.48
N ASP A 155 -9.62 -11.37 -5.62
CA ASP A 155 -10.35 -11.05 -6.85
C ASP A 155 -10.49 -9.54 -7.10
N GLY A 156 -9.86 -8.68 -6.28
CA GLY A 156 -9.89 -7.24 -6.46
C GLY A 156 -9.28 -6.73 -7.79
N PRO A 157 -9.48 -5.47 -8.15
CA PRO A 157 -8.77 -4.88 -9.29
C PRO A 157 -7.28 -4.76 -9.02
N ARG A 158 -6.48 -4.60 -10.07
CA ARG A 158 -5.08 -4.17 -9.99
C ARG A 158 -5.00 -2.68 -10.28
N LEU A 159 -3.85 -2.07 -10.02
CA LEU A 159 -3.66 -0.63 -10.20
C LEU A 159 -3.82 -0.23 -11.68
N GLN A 160 -3.45 -1.12 -12.61
CA GLN A 160 -3.66 -1.01 -14.06
C GLN A 160 -5.14 -0.78 -14.43
N ASP A 161 -6.08 -1.29 -13.62
CA ASP A 161 -7.50 -1.15 -13.89
C ASP A 161 -8.05 0.21 -13.45
N LEU A 162 -7.33 0.92 -12.57
CA LEU A 162 -7.77 2.16 -11.92
C LEU A 162 -7.12 3.42 -12.50
N LEU A 163 -5.90 3.31 -13.01
CA LEU A 163 -5.16 4.44 -13.56
C LEU A 163 -5.48 4.67 -15.04
N ASP A 164 -5.46 5.93 -15.46
CA ASP A 164 -5.55 6.31 -16.87
C ASP A 164 -4.28 5.81 -17.61
N PRO A 165 -4.41 4.90 -18.59
CA PRO A 165 -3.25 4.33 -19.29
C PRO A 165 -2.52 5.34 -20.17
N ASP A 166 -3.19 6.41 -20.58
CA ASP A 166 -2.63 7.42 -21.48
C ASP A 166 -1.98 8.59 -20.71
N ALA A 167 -2.27 8.72 -19.42
CA ALA A 167 -1.70 9.75 -18.57
C ALA A 167 -0.17 9.60 -18.43
N PRO A 168 0.58 10.70 -18.35
CA PRO A 168 2.01 10.65 -18.10
C PRO A 168 2.30 10.13 -16.68
N PHE A 169 3.41 9.42 -16.53
CA PHE A 169 3.95 9.01 -15.23
C PHE A 169 5.26 9.75 -15.01
N GLU A 170 5.21 10.87 -14.28
CA GLU A 170 6.32 11.82 -14.15
C GLU A 170 6.79 11.94 -12.69
N PRO A 171 7.76 11.10 -12.27
CA PRO A 171 8.40 11.22 -10.96
C PRO A 171 9.08 12.57 -10.73
N GLN A 172 8.74 13.16 -9.59
CA GLN A 172 9.42 14.32 -9.00
C GLN A 172 10.22 13.84 -7.79
N VAL A 173 11.55 13.92 -7.87
CA VAL A 173 12.45 13.56 -6.78
C VAL A 173 12.64 14.77 -5.87
N HIS A 174 12.54 14.54 -4.57
CA HIS A 174 12.67 15.56 -3.53
C HIS A 174 13.96 15.35 -2.75
N SER A 175 14.53 16.43 -2.20
CA SER A 175 15.66 16.36 -1.27
C SER A 175 15.27 15.80 0.10
N GLY A 176 13.98 15.86 0.43
CA GLY A 176 13.42 15.48 1.71
C GLY A 176 11.92 15.19 1.61
N PHE A 177 11.26 15.16 2.76
CA PHE A 177 9.87 14.76 2.93
C PHE A 177 8.93 15.95 3.14
N GLU A 178 9.32 17.15 2.70
CA GLU A 178 8.51 18.37 2.81
C GLU A 178 7.13 18.20 2.17
N PHE A 179 7.04 17.37 1.13
CA PHE A 179 5.78 17.02 0.48
C PHE A 179 4.75 16.32 1.39
N TRP A 180 5.11 15.89 2.61
CA TRP A 180 4.18 15.31 3.58
C TRP A 180 3.16 16.32 4.12
N VAL A 181 3.54 17.59 4.21
CA VAL A 181 2.71 18.66 4.78
C VAL A 181 2.48 19.75 3.74
N GLU A 182 1.33 20.41 3.77
CA GLU A 182 1.00 21.45 2.78
C GLU A 182 1.84 22.72 2.98
N ASP A 183 2.21 23.02 4.22
CA ASP A 183 2.97 24.21 4.60
C ASP A 183 4.20 23.83 5.41
N ALA A 184 5.15 23.16 4.73
CA ALA A 184 6.37 22.65 5.35
C ALA A 184 7.26 23.76 5.93
N GLU A 185 7.30 24.92 5.26
CA GLU A 185 8.13 26.06 5.66
C GLU A 185 7.69 26.67 7.00
N ASN A 186 6.39 26.59 7.31
CA ASN A 186 5.83 27.05 8.58
C ASN A 186 5.61 25.91 9.60
N ALA A 187 6.09 24.69 9.32
CA ALA A 187 6.01 23.59 10.28
C ALA A 187 6.84 23.91 11.53
N THR A 188 6.25 23.71 12.71
CA THR A 188 6.92 23.95 14.00
C THR A 188 6.75 22.77 14.95
N GLY A 189 7.52 22.77 16.04
CA GLY A 189 7.39 21.78 17.12
C GLY A 189 7.62 20.35 16.64
N GLU A 190 6.69 19.46 16.97
CA GLU A 190 6.80 18.02 16.70
C GLU A 190 6.82 17.69 15.20
N VAL A 191 6.07 18.43 14.37
CA VAL A 191 6.03 18.23 12.92
C VAL A 191 7.39 18.54 12.30
N ALA A 192 7.98 19.68 12.64
CA ALA A 192 9.32 20.06 12.17
C ALA A 192 10.39 19.03 12.61
N ALA A 193 10.37 18.62 13.88
CA ALA A 193 11.29 17.61 14.39
C ALA A 193 11.10 16.24 13.72
N SER A 194 9.87 15.89 13.34
CA SER A 194 9.59 14.65 12.61
C SER A 194 10.13 14.70 11.17
N LEU A 195 9.96 15.83 10.48
CA LEU A 195 10.52 16.05 9.15
C LEU A 195 12.05 16.02 9.18
N GLU A 196 12.69 16.71 10.13
CA GLU A 196 14.14 16.71 10.28
C GLU A 196 14.70 15.28 10.44
N ARG A 197 14.09 14.46 11.30
CA ARG A 197 14.50 13.07 11.49
C ARG A 197 14.32 12.23 10.22
N ALA A 198 13.22 12.42 9.49
CA ALA A 198 12.99 11.70 8.24
C ALA A 198 14.01 12.12 7.18
N ASN A 199 14.26 13.42 7.02
CA ASN A 199 15.24 13.97 6.08
C ASN A 199 16.67 13.51 6.38
N ALA A 200 17.05 13.41 7.65
CA ALA A 200 18.37 12.90 8.04
C ALA A 200 18.61 11.44 7.61
N ALA A 201 17.54 10.67 7.36
CA ALA A 201 17.61 9.30 6.85
C ALA A 201 17.48 9.23 5.31
N ALA A 202 17.12 10.32 4.63
CA ALA A 202 16.98 10.35 3.19
C ALA A 202 18.36 10.29 2.52
N ILE A 203 18.53 9.34 1.61
CA ILE A 203 19.73 9.25 0.78
C ILE A 203 19.63 10.29 -0.35
N PRO A 204 20.62 11.19 -0.53
CA PRO A 204 20.64 12.12 -1.64
C PRO A 204 20.46 11.38 -2.97
N THR A 205 19.41 11.76 -3.70
CA THR A 205 18.97 11.06 -4.90
C THR A 205 18.59 12.09 -5.96
N ALA A 206 18.94 11.82 -7.22
CA ALA A 206 18.57 12.64 -8.37
C ALA A 206 18.13 11.76 -9.54
N ARG A 207 17.13 12.21 -10.29
CA ARG A 207 16.75 11.55 -11.55
C ARG A 207 17.78 11.89 -12.64
N LEU A 208 18.10 10.92 -13.48
CA LEU A 208 18.97 11.13 -14.64
C LEU A 208 18.11 11.48 -15.86
N ASP A 209 18.34 12.67 -16.43
CA ASP A 209 17.56 13.15 -17.57
C ASP A 209 17.73 12.27 -18.81
N GLY A 210 16.64 12.06 -19.55
CA GLY A 210 16.62 11.32 -20.80
C GLY A 210 16.68 9.79 -20.67
N LEU A 211 16.68 9.25 -19.44
CA LEU A 211 16.68 7.81 -19.17
C LEU A 211 15.51 7.43 -18.25
N GLU A 212 14.64 6.54 -18.72
CA GLU A 212 13.52 6.01 -17.93
C GLU A 212 14.04 5.13 -16.79
N GLY A 213 13.49 5.29 -15.57
CA GLY A 213 13.86 4.45 -14.42
C GLY A 213 15.28 4.66 -13.89
N ALA A 214 16.01 5.68 -14.36
CA ALA A 214 17.41 5.90 -14.00
C ALA A 214 17.56 6.99 -12.94
N TYR A 215 18.17 6.61 -11.80
CA TYR A 215 18.38 7.48 -10.66
C TYR A 215 19.81 7.33 -10.16
N TRP A 216 20.44 8.48 -9.86
CA TRP A 216 21.67 8.52 -9.09
C TRP A 216 21.33 8.57 -7.61
N CYS A 217 21.92 7.68 -6.81
CA CYS A 217 21.81 7.68 -5.37
C CYS A 217 23.20 7.73 -4.74
N GLU A 218 23.39 8.58 -3.74
CA GLU A 218 24.65 8.63 -2.99
C GLU A 218 24.82 7.36 -2.15
N THR A 219 25.94 6.66 -2.33
CA THR A 219 26.28 5.52 -1.47
C THR A 219 26.77 6.01 -0.11
N PRO A 220 26.17 5.59 1.01
CA PRO A 220 26.67 5.96 2.33
C PRO A 220 28.12 5.51 2.50
N ARG A 221 29.00 6.40 2.97
CA ARG A 221 30.34 5.98 3.38
C ARG A 221 30.20 5.02 4.55
N ARG A 222 30.63 3.77 4.39
CA ARG A 222 30.84 2.86 5.52
C ARG A 222 31.98 3.41 6.38
N THR A 223 31.69 3.89 7.58
CA THR A 223 32.69 3.95 8.64
C THR A 223 32.99 2.52 9.07
N THR A 224 34.19 2.04 8.75
CA THR A 224 34.71 0.80 9.33
C THR A 224 34.76 0.95 10.83
N CYS A 225 34.00 0.15 11.58
CA CYS A 225 34.32 -0.11 12.98
C CYS A 225 35.64 -0.88 13.00
N ALA A 226 36.74 -0.17 13.22
CA ALA A 226 37.99 -0.81 13.63
C ALA A 226 37.78 -1.34 15.05
N GLY A 227 37.75 -2.67 15.19
CA GLY A 227 37.89 -3.36 16.46
C GLY A 227 39.35 -3.50 16.87
#